data_AF-A0A1Q3QSW7-F1
#
_entry.id   AF-A0A1Q3QSW7-F1
#
_cell.length_a   1.000
_cell.length_b   1.000
_cell.length_c   1.000
_cell.angle_alpha   90.00
_cell.angle_beta   90.00
_cell.angle_gamma   90.00
#
_symmetry.space_group_name_H-M   'P 1'
#
loop_
_entity.id
_entity.type
_entity.pdbx_description
1 polymer ?
#
loop_
_entity_poly.entity_id
_entity_poly.type
_entity_poly.pdbx_seq_one_letter_code
_entity_poly.pdbx_strand_id
1 'polypeptide(L)'
;MIVILHSPDCMNIAESIAADLTAAFNGHVSVSLASADSSSAWPSVTSWDDLLLVVYNGNAFPDSGNAFIADYLSSRTKPRLLPIAVDSAHRKPPITAEAIKALEYDVSAKGKTGRLVHRAGCMLGLRMQGRDSQIFISYRATDGKAIADQLYAHLLNLGHSPFQDEAKELDGDTKILPGEDVQQQINVALANASLVLLLDTPSAPTSPWIKIEVDTADAQLLPILPVCFAEASDSKKGPRFRSLLALRRWVSMTLPDPDTKAPLTEDQLDEIVMAAEKYQCEIFQRKCRVPFLVETQFVSQGFDWKEVDKRLLMFESLRRASVRLKTSVLSHCSIFDQVHVPAVEIFRKYLRDTGRSNYSLFIYDGELLSPVEIEDIVRNETEELIILHHQELATLISSNFTVLGAA
;
A
#
# COMPACT_ATOMS: atom_id res chain seq x y z
N MET A 1 -5.53 9.10 12.69
CA MET A 1 -6.63 9.62 13.55
C MET A 1 -7.76 10.13 12.66
N ILE A 2 -9.03 9.88 13.01
CA ILE A 2 -10.19 10.47 12.33
C ILE A 2 -10.80 11.57 13.20
N VAL A 3 -10.94 12.77 12.66
CA VAL A 3 -11.71 13.86 13.29
C VAL A 3 -12.97 14.09 12.49
N ILE A 4 -14.12 14.12 13.16
CA ILE A 4 -15.41 14.49 12.59
C ILE A 4 -15.73 15.92 13.01
N LEU A 5 -15.46 16.86 12.11
CA LEU A 5 -15.86 18.25 12.27
C LEU A 5 -17.32 18.39 11.81
N HIS A 6 -18.22 18.75 12.70
CA HIS A 6 -19.64 18.82 12.41
C HIS A 6 -20.21 20.22 12.58
N SER A 7 -21.16 20.60 11.71
CA SER A 7 -22.03 21.75 12.00
C SER A 7 -22.79 21.52 13.31
N PRO A 8 -23.16 22.58 14.07
CA PRO A 8 -23.83 22.44 15.37
C PRO A 8 -25.08 21.54 15.31
N ASP A 9 -25.89 21.71 14.26
CA ASP A 9 -27.13 20.95 14.05
C ASP A 9 -26.91 19.48 13.61
N CYS A 10 -25.66 19.06 13.36
CA CYS A 10 -25.30 17.74 12.86
C CYS A 10 -24.70 16.81 13.93
N MET A 11 -24.69 17.21 15.21
CA MET A 11 -24.05 16.45 16.30
C MET A 11 -24.51 14.98 16.36
N ASN A 12 -25.82 14.72 16.39
CA ASN A 12 -26.35 13.35 16.46
C ASN A 12 -25.91 12.47 15.27
N ILE A 13 -25.76 13.06 14.09
CA ILE A 13 -25.26 12.36 12.91
C ILE A 13 -23.77 12.08 13.04
N ALA A 14 -22.99 13.05 13.51
CA ALA A 14 -21.57 12.89 13.75
C ALA A 14 -21.29 11.77 14.77
N GLU A 15 -22.07 11.70 15.85
CA GLU A 15 -22.01 10.61 16.85
C GLU A 15 -22.32 9.24 16.23
N SER A 16 -23.37 9.16 15.40
CA SER A 16 -23.70 7.92 14.67
C SER A 16 -22.57 7.48 13.74
N ILE A 17 -21.97 8.42 13.00
CA ILE A 17 -20.83 8.13 12.12
C ILE A 17 -19.63 7.65 12.94
N ALA A 18 -19.36 8.29 14.09
CA ALA A 18 -18.27 7.87 14.98
C ALA A 18 -18.47 6.46 15.52
N ALA A 19 -19.70 6.10 15.91
CA ALA A 19 -20.03 4.75 16.35
C ALA A 19 -19.82 3.72 15.22
N ASP A 20 -20.27 4.02 14.00
CA ASP A 20 -20.09 3.15 12.83
C ASP A 20 -18.62 2.92 12.49
N LEU A 21 -17.80 3.97 12.49
CA LEU A 21 -16.36 3.90 12.23
C LEU A 21 -15.63 3.11 13.33
N THR A 22 -15.96 3.37 14.60
CA THR A 22 -15.36 2.68 15.74
C THR A 22 -15.68 1.18 15.70
N ALA A 23 -16.94 0.83 15.42
CA ALA A 23 -17.36 -0.56 15.28
C ALA A 23 -16.70 -1.25 14.07
N ALA A 24 -16.50 -0.53 12.97
CA ALA A 24 -15.93 -1.08 11.75
C ALA A 24 -14.41 -1.29 11.82
N PHE A 25 -13.68 -0.39 12.49
CA PHE A 25 -12.22 -0.43 12.54
C PHE A 25 -11.66 -0.95 13.85
N ASN A 26 -12.51 -1.36 14.81
CA ASN A 26 -12.13 -2.10 16.01
C ASN A 26 -10.86 -1.58 16.71
N GLY A 27 -10.77 -0.25 16.89
CA GLY A 27 -9.64 0.40 17.56
C GLY A 27 -8.36 0.62 16.73
N HIS A 28 -8.31 0.21 15.46
CA HIS A 28 -7.16 0.48 14.57
C HIS A 28 -6.96 1.98 14.31
N VAL A 29 -8.01 2.78 14.42
CA VAL A 29 -7.97 4.23 14.33
C VAL A 29 -8.79 4.87 15.44
N SER A 30 -8.26 5.92 16.03
CA SER A 30 -9.00 6.78 16.95
C SER A 30 -9.99 7.67 16.19
N VAL A 31 -11.17 7.87 16.76
CA VAL A 31 -12.20 8.76 16.23
C VAL A 31 -12.52 9.83 17.28
N SER A 32 -12.56 11.09 16.87
CA SER A 32 -12.90 12.22 17.74
C SER A 32 -13.89 13.16 17.06
N LEU A 33 -14.66 13.88 17.87
CA LEU A 33 -15.65 14.86 17.41
C LEU A 33 -15.13 16.27 17.68
N ALA A 34 -15.36 17.18 16.74
CA ALA A 34 -15.11 18.60 16.91
C ALA A 34 -16.32 19.40 16.40
N SER A 35 -16.77 20.36 17.19
CA SER A 35 -17.86 21.25 16.77
C SER A 35 -17.31 22.40 15.93
N ALA A 36 -17.92 22.66 14.78
CA ALA A 36 -17.49 23.70 13.86
C ALA A 36 -17.65 25.12 14.42
N ASP A 37 -18.49 25.35 15.43
CA ASP A 37 -18.63 26.64 16.10
C ASP A 37 -17.55 26.89 17.16
N SER A 38 -16.81 25.85 17.57
CA SER A 38 -15.74 25.94 18.57
C SER A 38 -14.40 26.32 17.96
N SER A 39 -13.55 27.00 18.72
CA SER A 39 -12.15 27.28 18.36
C SER A 39 -11.21 26.13 18.75
N SER A 40 -11.66 24.88 18.62
CA SER A 40 -10.85 23.71 18.96
C SER A 40 -9.69 23.55 17.98
N ALA A 41 -8.56 23.02 18.45
CA ALA A 41 -7.42 22.65 17.60
C ALA A 41 -7.48 21.16 17.26
N TRP A 42 -6.69 20.72 16.27
CA TRP A 42 -6.54 19.30 15.98
C TRP A 42 -6.04 18.55 17.23
N PRO A 43 -6.63 17.40 17.60
CA PRO A 43 -6.47 16.80 18.93
C PRO A 43 -5.17 16.02 19.14
N SER A 44 -4.35 15.83 18.10
CA SER A 44 -3.13 15.02 18.17
C SER A 44 -1.96 15.65 17.42
N VAL A 45 -0.78 15.05 17.54
CA VAL A 45 0.31 15.34 16.61
C VAL A 45 -0.07 14.84 15.21
N THR A 46 0.39 15.54 14.18
CA THR A 46 0.19 15.14 12.78
C THR A 46 0.64 13.70 12.55
N SER A 47 -0.19 12.93 11.85
CA SER A 47 0.08 11.55 11.49
C SER A 47 -0.29 11.27 10.03
N TRP A 48 0.33 10.25 9.44
CA TRP A 48 0.09 9.81 8.06
C TRP A 48 -1.35 9.33 7.82
N ASP A 49 -2.03 8.88 8.88
CA ASP A 49 -3.39 8.36 8.89
C ASP A 49 -4.42 9.39 9.38
N ASP A 50 -4.07 10.68 9.38
CA ASP A 50 -5.02 11.76 9.71
C ASP A 50 -6.07 11.91 8.60
N LEU A 51 -7.35 11.83 8.99
CA LEU A 51 -8.50 12.02 8.11
C LEU A 51 -9.50 12.98 8.75
N LEU A 52 -9.83 14.05 8.03
CA LEU A 52 -10.87 15.00 8.42
C LEU A 52 -12.19 14.69 7.69
N LEU A 53 -13.23 14.36 8.45
CA LEU A 53 -14.60 14.26 7.98
C LEU A 53 -15.33 15.57 8.30
N VAL A 54 -15.92 16.22 7.29
CA VAL A 54 -16.64 17.50 7.47
C VAL A 54 -18.13 17.28 7.24
N VAL A 55 -18.94 17.25 8.31
CA VAL A 55 -20.38 16.96 8.26
C VAL A 55 -21.18 18.27 8.29
N TYR A 56 -22.04 18.48 7.29
CA TYR A 56 -22.83 19.70 7.13
C TYR A 56 -24.21 19.41 6.50
N ASN A 57 -25.17 20.31 6.70
CA ASN A 57 -26.59 20.13 6.32
C ASN A 57 -27.19 21.26 5.48
N GLY A 58 -26.36 22.11 4.85
CA GLY A 58 -26.80 23.22 3.99
C GLY A 58 -27.00 24.56 4.70
N ASN A 59 -27.05 24.57 6.04
CA ASN A 59 -26.96 25.80 6.81
C ASN A 59 -25.57 26.44 6.63
N ALA A 60 -25.46 27.75 6.92
CA ALA A 60 -24.19 28.46 6.87
C ALA A 60 -23.15 27.76 7.77
N PHE A 61 -22.03 27.36 7.18
CA PHE A 61 -20.96 26.70 7.92
C PHE A 61 -20.17 27.75 8.73
N PRO A 62 -19.93 27.55 10.04
CA PRO A 62 -19.27 28.56 10.86
C PRO A 62 -17.85 28.93 10.39
N ASP A 63 -17.47 30.20 10.58
CA ASP A 63 -16.14 30.71 10.23
C ASP A 63 -15.02 30.02 11.00
N SER A 64 -15.24 29.70 12.29
CA SER A 64 -14.31 28.91 13.09
C SER A 64 -14.08 27.51 12.49
N GLY A 65 -15.12 26.88 11.96
CA GLY A 65 -15.00 25.62 11.24
C GLY A 65 -14.23 25.75 9.93
N ASN A 66 -14.44 26.81 9.17
CA ASN A 66 -13.65 27.09 7.96
C ASN A 66 -12.16 27.32 8.30
N ALA A 67 -11.87 27.98 9.42
CA ALA A 67 -10.51 28.16 9.92
C ALA A 67 -9.88 26.83 10.36
N PHE A 68 -10.64 25.95 11.03
CA PHE A 68 -10.19 24.60 11.38
C PHE A 68 -9.80 23.80 10.13
N ILE A 69 -10.63 23.82 9.09
CA ILE A 69 -10.35 23.15 7.82
C ILE A 69 -9.08 23.72 7.18
N ALA A 70 -8.92 25.05 7.18
CA ALA A 70 -7.76 25.70 6.59
C ALA A 70 -6.47 25.28 7.31
N ASP A 71 -6.47 25.31 8.64
CA ASP A 71 -5.33 24.89 9.47
C ASP A 71 -4.99 23.41 9.26
N TYR A 72 -6.00 22.54 9.17
CA TYR A 72 -5.82 21.13 8.85
C TYR A 72 -5.12 20.92 7.50
N LEU A 73 -5.55 21.66 6.46
CA LEU A 73 -5.01 21.56 5.11
C LEU A 73 -3.59 22.14 5.01
N SER A 74 -3.26 23.21 5.73
CA SER A 74 -1.93 23.84 5.67
C SER A 74 -0.87 23.13 6.51
N SER A 75 -1.28 22.42 7.57
CA SER A 75 -0.36 21.73 8.49
C SER A 75 0.09 20.35 8.01
N ARG A 76 -0.39 19.88 6.84
CA ARG A 76 -0.14 18.54 6.31
C ARG A 76 0.33 18.60 4.87
N THR A 77 1.39 17.85 4.55
CA THR A 77 1.90 17.75 3.17
C THR A 77 0.90 17.08 2.22
N LYS A 78 0.15 16.09 2.71
CA LYS A 78 -0.81 15.30 1.92
C LYS A 78 -2.13 15.10 2.70
N PRO A 79 -2.93 16.17 2.92
CA PRO A 79 -4.12 16.09 3.76
C PRO A 79 -5.20 15.20 3.14
N ARG A 80 -5.95 14.48 3.99
CA ARG A 80 -7.07 13.63 3.58
C ARG A 80 -8.35 14.21 4.16
N LEU A 81 -9.21 14.73 3.31
CA LEU A 81 -10.46 15.36 3.72
C LEU A 81 -11.64 14.75 2.95
N LEU A 82 -12.74 14.48 3.66
CA LEU A 82 -13.98 13.97 3.08
C LEU A 82 -15.16 14.81 3.59
N PRO A 83 -15.73 15.70 2.75
CA PRO A 83 -16.96 16.39 3.10
C PRO A 83 -18.15 15.44 3.02
N ILE A 84 -19.09 15.58 3.92
CA ILE A 84 -20.27 14.73 4.08
C ILE A 84 -21.51 15.63 4.11
N ALA A 85 -22.30 15.55 3.04
CA ALA A 85 -23.56 16.27 2.90
C ALA A 85 -24.68 15.45 3.52
N VAL A 86 -25.26 15.95 4.61
CA VAL A 86 -26.45 15.36 5.25
C VAL A 86 -27.69 15.59 4.39
N ASP A 87 -27.77 16.74 3.72
CA ASP A 87 -28.86 17.07 2.82
C ASP A 87 -28.43 16.91 1.36
N SER A 88 -29.14 16.03 0.65
CA SER A 88 -28.98 15.76 -0.78
C SER A 88 -29.16 16.98 -1.67
N ALA A 89 -29.90 18.01 -1.23
CA ALA A 89 -30.08 19.26 -1.96
C ALA A 89 -28.89 20.21 -1.80
N HIS A 90 -28.10 20.03 -0.74
CA HIS A 90 -26.98 20.91 -0.37
C HIS A 90 -25.67 20.14 -0.38
N ARG A 91 -25.23 19.71 -1.58
CA ARG A 91 -23.99 18.91 -1.76
C ARG A 91 -22.72 19.74 -1.94
N LYS A 92 -22.83 21.07 -1.97
CA LYS A 92 -21.65 21.95 -2.07
C LYS A 92 -21.00 22.04 -0.68
N PRO A 93 -19.74 21.61 -0.51
CA PRO A 93 -19.05 21.74 0.77
C PRO A 93 -18.86 23.18 1.22
N PRO A 94 -18.48 23.39 2.50
CA PRO A 94 -18.00 24.69 3.00
C PRO A 94 -16.87 25.26 2.13
N ILE A 95 -16.72 26.59 2.14
CA ILE A 95 -15.86 27.31 1.20
C ILE A 95 -14.42 26.79 1.18
N THR A 96 -13.83 26.48 2.34
CA THR A 96 -12.46 25.99 2.45
C THR A 96 -12.29 24.56 1.88
N ALA A 97 -13.38 23.80 1.74
CA ALA A 97 -13.42 22.46 1.19
C ALA A 97 -14.16 22.36 -0.15
N GLU A 98 -14.55 23.49 -0.78
CA GLU A 98 -15.48 23.49 -1.92
C GLU A 98 -14.95 22.78 -3.17
N ALA A 99 -13.62 22.68 -3.29
CA ALA A 99 -12.95 21.96 -4.36
C ALA A 99 -13.06 20.42 -4.23
N ILE A 100 -13.51 19.91 -3.09
CA ILE A 100 -13.58 18.47 -2.80
C ILE A 100 -15.03 18.00 -2.90
N LYS A 101 -15.31 17.01 -3.74
CA LYS A 101 -16.67 16.47 -3.88
C LYS A 101 -17.14 15.84 -2.57
N ALA A 102 -18.32 16.26 -2.09
CA ALA A 102 -18.95 15.69 -0.91
C ALA A 102 -19.51 14.28 -1.16
N LEU A 103 -19.47 13.45 -0.11
CA LEU A 103 -20.21 12.20 -0.01
C LEU A 103 -21.59 12.46 0.60
N GLU A 104 -22.63 11.94 -0.02
CA GLU A 104 -24.00 12.03 0.48
C GLU A 104 -24.24 11.05 1.64
N TYR A 105 -24.85 11.52 2.73
CA TYR A 105 -25.19 10.71 3.91
C TYR A 105 -26.62 10.18 3.87
N ASP A 106 -26.89 9.30 2.91
CA ASP A 106 -28.17 8.60 2.75
C ASP A 106 -28.22 7.28 3.56
N VAL A 107 -29.26 6.46 3.35
CA VAL A 107 -29.41 5.15 4.00
C VAL A 107 -28.24 4.20 3.73
N SER A 108 -27.68 4.22 2.52
CA SER A 108 -26.56 3.36 2.13
C SER A 108 -25.20 3.86 2.64
N ALA A 109 -25.11 5.11 3.10
CA ALA A 109 -23.92 5.65 3.74
C ALA A 109 -23.74 5.17 5.18
N LYS A 110 -24.82 4.77 5.86
CA LYS A 110 -24.88 4.40 7.28
C LYS A 110 -24.39 2.98 7.56
N GLY A 111 -23.99 2.73 8.79
CA GLY A 111 -23.62 1.42 9.30
C GLY A 111 -22.14 1.07 9.11
N LYS A 112 -21.67 0.09 9.87
CA LYS A 112 -20.29 -0.45 9.82
C LYS A 112 -19.85 -0.98 8.44
N THR A 113 -20.79 -1.29 7.56
CA THR A 113 -20.54 -1.72 6.17
C THR A 113 -21.02 -0.67 5.15
N GLY A 114 -21.49 0.49 5.62
CA GLY A 114 -21.99 1.57 4.79
C GLY A 114 -20.91 2.23 3.93
N ARG A 115 -21.37 2.95 2.91
CA ARG A 115 -20.51 3.64 1.93
C ARG A 115 -19.53 4.62 2.58
N LEU A 116 -19.92 5.33 3.65
CA LEU A 116 -19.04 6.28 4.34
C LEU A 116 -17.86 5.55 4.98
N VAL A 117 -18.15 4.52 5.78
CA VAL A 117 -17.13 3.70 6.44
C VAL A 117 -16.21 3.06 5.39
N HIS A 118 -16.78 2.54 4.30
CA HIS A 118 -15.99 1.99 3.21
C HIS A 118 -15.05 3.04 2.59
N ARG A 119 -15.55 4.26 2.31
CA ARG A 119 -14.73 5.33 1.73
C ARG A 119 -13.62 5.81 2.68
N ALA A 120 -13.95 6.02 3.96
CA ALA A 120 -12.97 6.37 4.98
C ALA A 120 -11.90 5.28 5.12
N GLY A 121 -12.31 4.01 5.12
CA GLY A 121 -11.41 2.86 5.15
C GLY A 121 -10.46 2.83 3.96
N CYS A 122 -10.96 3.05 2.75
CA CYS A 122 -10.13 3.11 1.53
C CYS A 122 -9.11 4.26 1.60
N MET A 123 -9.52 5.43 2.09
CA MET A 123 -8.62 6.59 2.24
C MET A 123 -7.49 6.35 3.25
N LEU A 124 -7.69 5.41 4.18
CA LEU A 124 -6.73 5.05 5.22
C LEU A 124 -5.97 3.75 4.93
N GLY A 125 -6.29 3.04 3.84
CA GLY A 125 -5.74 1.71 3.58
C GLY A 125 -6.21 0.66 4.59
N LEU A 126 -7.41 0.79 5.11
CA LEU A 126 -8.07 -0.18 6.00
C LEU A 126 -9.09 -1.05 5.27
N ARG A 127 -9.41 -0.68 4.02
CA ARG A 127 -10.28 -1.43 3.10
C ARG A 127 -9.78 -1.23 1.68
N MET A 128 -10.02 -2.23 0.83
CA MET A 128 -9.78 -2.12 -0.61
C MET A 128 -11.02 -1.59 -1.33
N GLN A 129 -10.76 -0.84 -2.41
CA GLN A 129 -11.80 -0.46 -3.36
C GLN A 129 -11.73 -1.42 -4.55
N GLY A 130 -12.66 -2.36 -4.65
CA GLY A 130 -12.57 -3.47 -5.63
C GLY A 130 -12.30 -3.04 -7.08
N ARG A 131 -12.94 -1.96 -7.54
CA ARG A 131 -12.73 -1.42 -8.91
C ARG A 131 -11.31 -0.93 -9.19
N ASP A 132 -10.54 -0.61 -8.15
CA ASP A 132 -9.19 -0.05 -8.25
C ASP A 132 -8.11 -1.11 -7.95
N SER A 133 -8.51 -2.35 -7.59
CA SER A 133 -7.59 -3.48 -7.41
C SER A 133 -7.58 -4.36 -8.66
N GLN A 134 -6.62 -4.09 -9.55
CA GLN A 134 -6.30 -5.01 -10.64
C GLN A 134 -5.43 -6.14 -10.09
N ILE A 135 -5.93 -7.38 -10.14
CA ILE A 135 -5.25 -8.55 -9.58
C ILE A 135 -4.81 -9.43 -10.74
N PHE A 136 -3.51 -9.62 -10.89
CA PHE A 136 -2.96 -10.52 -11.90
C PHE A 136 -2.86 -11.94 -11.31
N ILE A 137 -3.54 -12.92 -11.91
CA ILE A 137 -3.50 -14.32 -11.47
C ILE A 137 -2.47 -15.04 -12.34
N SER A 138 -1.30 -15.34 -11.75
CA SER A 138 -0.23 -16.13 -12.36
C SER A 138 -0.41 -17.59 -11.97
N TYR A 139 -0.48 -18.48 -12.95
CA TYR A 139 -0.70 -19.91 -12.73
C TYR A 139 -0.14 -20.74 -13.87
N ARG A 140 0.09 -22.02 -13.60
CA ARG A 140 0.50 -22.97 -14.64
C ARG A 140 -0.75 -23.55 -15.31
N ALA A 141 -0.84 -23.47 -16.63
CA ALA A 141 -2.05 -23.86 -17.37
C ALA A 141 -2.48 -25.32 -17.12
N THR A 142 -1.52 -26.24 -16.95
CA THR A 142 -1.79 -27.68 -16.82
C THR A 142 -2.46 -28.09 -15.51
N ASP A 143 -2.15 -27.40 -14.41
CA ASP A 143 -2.50 -27.83 -13.05
C ASP A 143 -3.05 -26.69 -12.17
N GLY A 144 -2.97 -25.44 -12.63
CA GLY A 144 -3.52 -24.27 -11.96
C GLY A 144 -4.78 -23.70 -12.60
N LYS A 145 -5.16 -24.12 -13.83
CA LYS A 145 -6.23 -23.46 -14.58
C LYS A 145 -7.59 -23.52 -13.91
N ALA A 146 -8.01 -24.68 -13.43
CA ALA A 146 -9.32 -24.81 -12.76
C ALA A 146 -9.42 -23.91 -11.52
N ILE A 147 -8.33 -23.81 -10.76
CA ILE A 147 -8.23 -22.93 -9.58
C ILE A 147 -8.28 -21.46 -10.01
N ALA A 148 -7.52 -21.08 -11.04
CA ALA A 148 -7.48 -19.73 -11.56
C ALA A 148 -8.83 -19.26 -12.10
N ASP A 149 -9.55 -20.13 -12.83
CA ASP A 149 -10.88 -19.84 -13.38
C ASP A 149 -11.91 -19.63 -12.26
N GLN A 150 -11.84 -20.44 -11.20
CA GLN A 150 -12.71 -20.28 -10.04
C GLN A 150 -12.42 -18.99 -9.27
N LEU A 151 -11.14 -18.70 -9.00
CA LEU A 151 -10.72 -17.46 -8.34
C LEU A 151 -11.09 -16.21 -9.14
N TYR A 152 -10.92 -16.26 -10.47
CA TYR A 152 -11.32 -15.17 -11.35
C TYR A 152 -12.81 -14.86 -11.22
N ALA A 153 -13.67 -15.89 -11.30
CA ALA A 153 -15.10 -15.71 -11.16
C ALA A 153 -15.49 -15.15 -9.78
N HIS A 154 -14.85 -15.65 -8.71
CA HIS A 154 -15.09 -15.15 -7.35
C HIS A 154 -14.70 -13.68 -7.19
N LEU A 155 -13.49 -13.31 -7.62
CA LEU A 155 -13.00 -11.94 -7.59
C LEU A 155 -13.88 -10.99 -8.41
N LEU A 156 -14.36 -11.42 -9.57
CA LEU A 156 -15.25 -10.63 -10.41
C LEU A 156 -16.61 -10.40 -9.73
N ASN A 157 -17.18 -11.43 -9.07
CA ASN A 157 -18.43 -11.32 -8.31
C ASN A 157 -18.32 -10.35 -7.14
N LEU A 158 -17.14 -10.25 -6.53
CA LEU A 158 -16.83 -9.29 -5.46
C LEU A 158 -16.52 -7.87 -6.00
N GLY A 159 -16.47 -7.69 -7.31
CA GLY A 159 -16.26 -6.41 -7.97
C GLY A 159 -14.79 -6.01 -8.14
N HIS A 160 -13.86 -6.95 -8.01
CA HIS A 160 -12.46 -6.75 -8.38
C HIS A 160 -12.29 -6.77 -9.90
N SER A 161 -11.12 -6.34 -10.39
CA SER A 161 -10.72 -6.44 -11.80
C SER A 161 -9.62 -7.49 -11.98
N PRO A 162 -9.93 -8.80 -11.92
CA PRO A 162 -8.94 -9.83 -12.11
C PRO A 162 -8.49 -9.91 -13.59
N PHE A 163 -7.23 -10.26 -13.80
CA PHE A 163 -6.64 -10.62 -15.09
C PHE A 163 -6.02 -12.02 -14.95
N GLN A 164 -6.34 -12.93 -15.85
CA GLN A 164 -5.72 -14.26 -15.88
C GLN A 164 -4.56 -14.26 -16.85
N ASP A 165 -3.43 -14.83 -16.47
CA ASP A 165 -2.41 -15.18 -17.45
C ASP A 165 -2.94 -16.31 -18.35
N GLU A 166 -3.16 -16.02 -19.62
CA GLU A 166 -3.52 -17.04 -20.62
C GLU A 166 -2.28 -17.53 -21.40
N ALA A 167 -1.05 -17.33 -20.91
CA ALA A 167 0.16 -17.84 -21.55
C ALA A 167 0.06 -19.37 -21.75
N LYS A 168 -0.09 -19.79 -23.01
CA LYS A 168 -0.35 -21.18 -23.38
C LYS A 168 0.97 -21.96 -23.43
N GLU A 169 1.12 -23.00 -22.62
CA GLU A 169 2.20 -23.98 -22.77
C GLU A 169 1.91 -24.86 -24.01
N LEU A 170 2.91 -25.05 -24.88
CA LEU A 170 2.84 -25.88 -26.08
C LEU A 170 2.55 -27.34 -25.68
N ASP A 171 1.28 -27.76 -25.64
CA ASP A 171 0.85 -29.16 -25.84
C ASP A 171 -0.70 -29.33 -25.98
N GLY A 172 -1.34 -28.43 -26.75
CA GLY A 172 -2.66 -28.66 -27.39
C GLY A 172 -3.88 -28.51 -26.46
N ASP A 173 -4.88 -27.67 -26.70
CA ASP A 173 -5.44 -27.23 -27.97
C ASP A 173 -6.27 -25.94 -27.74
N THR A 174 -5.96 -24.90 -28.53
CA THR A 174 -6.83 -23.86 -29.14
C THR A 174 -6.16 -22.49 -29.19
N LYS A 175 -5.98 -22.03 -30.44
CA LYS A 175 -5.87 -20.65 -30.94
C LYS A 175 -4.99 -19.69 -30.12
N ILE A 176 -3.71 -19.57 -30.49
CA ILE A 176 -2.94 -18.33 -30.71
C ILE A 176 -1.50 -18.79 -30.97
N LEU A 177 -0.91 -18.36 -32.09
CA LEU A 177 0.45 -18.72 -32.50
C LEU A 177 1.49 -17.84 -31.77
N PRO A 178 2.72 -18.34 -31.52
CA PRO A 178 3.78 -17.55 -30.89
C PRO A 178 4.28 -16.44 -31.83
N GLY A 179 4.26 -15.19 -31.37
CA GLY A 179 4.77 -14.01 -32.08
C GLY A 179 4.38 -12.71 -31.38
N GLU A 180 5.33 -12.13 -30.64
CA GLU A 180 5.49 -10.75 -30.13
C GLU A 180 4.34 -9.95 -29.45
N ASP A 181 3.05 -10.30 -29.57
CA ASP A 181 1.96 -9.52 -28.95
C ASP A 181 1.58 -9.96 -27.52
N VAL A 182 1.73 -11.25 -27.17
CA VAL A 182 1.29 -11.79 -25.87
C VAL A 182 2.16 -11.27 -24.72
N GLN A 183 3.48 -11.19 -24.90
CA GLN A 183 4.37 -10.66 -23.86
C GLN A 183 4.14 -9.16 -23.61
N GLN A 184 3.79 -8.40 -24.64
CA GLN A 184 3.41 -6.99 -24.46
C GLN A 184 2.12 -6.89 -23.64
N GLN A 185 1.12 -7.73 -23.91
CA GLN A 185 -0.12 -7.74 -23.14
C GLN A 185 0.10 -8.14 -21.68
N ILE A 186 0.92 -9.17 -21.41
CA ILE A 186 1.29 -9.58 -20.05
C ILE A 186 2.06 -8.47 -19.33
N ASN A 187 3.04 -7.85 -19.99
CA ASN A 187 3.79 -6.74 -19.41
C ASN A 187 2.91 -5.52 -19.12
N VAL A 188 1.94 -5.22 -19.99
CA VAL A 188 0.94 -4.15 -19.77
C VAL A 188 -0.01 -4.52 -18.62
N ALA A 189 -0.44 -5.77 -18.54
CA ALA A 189 -1.28 -6.24 -17.44
C ALA A 189 -0.54 -6.17 -16.09
N LEU A 190 0.70 -6.64 -16.02
CA LEU A 190 1.56 -6.53 -14.84
C LEU A 190 1.83 -5.06 -14.47
N ALA A 191 2.05 -4.18 -15.45
CA ALA A 191 2.29 -2.76 -15.20
C ALA A 191 1.09 -2.02 -14.59
N ASN A 192 -0.13 -2.49 -14.87
CA ASN A 192 -1.36 -1.92 -14.30
C ASN A 192 -1.86 -2.67 -13.07
N ALA A 193 -1.32 -3.87 -12.81
CA ALA A 193 -1.67 -4.68 -11.65
C ALA A 193 -1.28 -3.99 -10.34
N SER A 194 -2.10 -4.25 -9.33
CA SER A 194 -1.87 -3.80 -7.94
C SER A 194 -1.34 -4.92 -7.05
N LEU A 195 -1.47 -6.18 -7.50
CA LEU A 195 -1.02 -7.40 -6.84
C LEU A 195 -0.93 -8.52 -7.88
N VAL A 196 0.10 -9.36 -7.77
CA VAL A 196 0.16 -10.68 -8.41
C VAL A 196 -0.28 -11.73 -7.41
N LEU A 197 -1.31 -12.49 -7.74
CA LEU A 197 -1.70 -13.71 -7.04
C LEU A 197 -1.04 -14.89 -7.75
N LEU A 198 -0.04 -15.49 -7.13
CA LEU A 198 0.72 -16.60 -7.71
C LEU A 198 0.17 -17.94 -7.20
N LEU A 199 -0.38 -18.77 -8.08
CA LEU A 199 -0.81 -20.12 -7.76
C LEU A 199 0.39 -21.07 -7.80
N ASP A 200 0.99 -21.32 -6.64
CA ASP A 200 2.20 -22.12 -6.48
C ASP A 200 1.83 -23.59 -6.21
N THR A 201 1.59 -24.32 -7.29
CA THR A 201 1.44 -25.79 -7.30
C THR A 201 2.82 -26.48 -7.28
N PRO A 202 2.90 -27.78 -6.93
CA PRO A 202 4.18 -28.51 -6.93
C PRO A 202 4.97 -28.42 -8.24
N SER A 203 4.28 -28.35 -9.38
CA SER A 203 4.90 -28.23 -10.70
C SER A 203 5.02 -26.80 -11.22
N ALA A 204 4.50 -25.78 -10.52
CA ALA A 204 4.60 -24.38 -10.95
C ALA A 204 6.04 -23.91 -11.26
N PRO A 205 7.09 -24.25 -10.47
CA PRO A 205 8.47 -23.85 -10.76
C PRO A 205 9.04 -24.40 -12.07
N THR A 206 8.39 -25.41 -12.67
CA THR A 206 8.82 -25.98 -13.96
C THR A 206 8.35 -25.14 -15.15
N SER A 207 7.38 -24.22 -14.94
CA SER A 207 6.91 -23.31 -15.97
C SER A 207 7.92 -22.17 -16.19
N PRO A 208 8.50 -22.01 -17.39
CA PRO A 208 9.38 -20.89 -17.69
C PRO A 208 8.64 -19.54 -17.66
N TRP A 209 7.32 -19.54 -17.94
CA TRP A 209 6.49 -18.34 -17.97
C TRP A 209 6.30 -17.75 -16.58
N ILE A 210 5.89 -18.57 -15.60
CA ILE A 210 5.72 -18.11 -14.22
C ILE A 210 7.02 -17.52 -13.67
N LYS A 211 8.17 -18.11 -14.00
CA LYS A 211 9.46 -17.55 -13.60
C LYS A 211 9.67 -16.14 -14.18
N ILE A 212 9.39 -15.94 -15.46
CA ILE A 212 9.51 -14.63 -16.11
C ILE A 212 8.56 -13.61 -15.47
N GLU A 213 7.33 -14.02 -15.12
CA GLU A 213 6.35 -13.16 -14.47
C GLU A 213 6.78 -12.74 -13.06
N VAL A 214 7.27 -13.70 -12.26
CA VAL A 214 7.83 -13.41 -10.93
C VAL A 214 9.02 -12.46 -11.05
N ASP A 215 9.96 -12.75 -11.95
CA ASP A 215 11.13 -11.90 -12.17
C ASP A 215 10.71 -10.49 -12.67
N THR A 216 9.66 -10.40 -13.48
CA THR A 216 9.10 -9.13 -13.98
C THR A 216 8.39 -8.33 -12.88
N ALA A 217 7.60 -9.00 -12.03
CA ALA A 217 6.91 -8.39 -10.91
C ALA A 217 7.92 -7.90 -9.85
N ASP A 218 8.93 -8.72 -9.52
CA ASP A 218 10.05 -8.34 -8.65
C ASP A 218 10.78 -7.10 -9.21
N ALA A 219 11.06 -7.06 -10.51
CA ALA A 219 11.69 -5.92 -11.20
C ALA A 219 10.83 -4.62 -11.19
N GLN A 220 9.52 -4.75 -11.00
CA GLN A 220 8.59 -3.62 -10.91
C GLN A 220 8.23 -3.25 -9.46
N LEU A 221 8.75 -3.99 -8.47
CA LEU A 221 8.30 -3.92 -7.08
C LEU A 221 6.79 -4.10 -6.94
N LEU A 222 6.22 -4.94 -7.81
CA LEU A 222 4.82 -5.30 -7.75
C LEU A 222 4.65 -6.36 -6.65
N PRO A 223 3.77 -6.15 -5.66
CA PRO A 223 3.55 -7.12 -4.61
C PRO A 223 3.08 -8.47 -5.18
N ILE A 224 3.62 -9.57 -4.64
CA ILE A 224 3.24 -10.93 -5.03
C ILE A 224 2.74 -11.66 -3.78
N LEU A 225 1.53 -12.24 -3.86
CA LEU A 225 0.97 -13.13 -2.86
C LEU A 225 0.97 -14.57 -3.40
N PRO A 226 1.85 -15.44 -2.89
CA PRO A 226 1.80 -16.86 -3.20
C PRO A 226 0.63 -17.54 -2.51
N VAL A 227 -0.13 -18.34 -3.26
CA VAL A 227 -1.07 -19.35 -2.77
C VAL A 227 -0.40 -20.71 -2.99
N CYS A 228 0.20 -21.23 -1.92
CA CYS A 228 1.00 -22.44 -1.94
C CYS A 228 0.11 -23.67 -1.80
N PHE A 229 -0.04 -24.42 -2.88
CA PHE A 229 -0.70 -25.71 -2.87
C PHE A 229 0.31 -26.82 -2.60
N ALA A 230 0.00 -27.66 -1.63
CA ALA A 230 0.86 -28.75 -1.19
C ALA A 230 0.05 -30.04 -0.96
N GLU A 231 0.66 -31.17 -1.32
CA GLU A 231 0.17 -32.48 -0.90
C GLU A 231 0.46 -32.70 0.59
N ALA A 232 -0.29 -33.60 1.24
CA ALA A 232 -0.05 -33.95 2.65
C ALA A 232 1.36 -34.54 2.90
N SER A 233 1.97 -35.10 1.86
CA SER A 233 3.32 -35.66 1.82
C SER A 233 4.40 -34.61 1.54
N ASP A 234 4.04 -33.39 1.12
CA ASP A 234 5.02 -32.36 0.78
C ASP A 234 5.62 -31.75 2.06
N SER A 235 6.94 -31.89 2.20
CA SER A 235 7.69 -31.36 3.34
C SER A 235 8.03 -29.87 3.19
N LYS A 236 7.85 -29.30 2.00
CA LYS A 236 8.20 -27.91 1.72
C LYS A 236 7.14 -26.98 2.31
N LYS A 237 7.59 -26.02 3.11
CA LYS A 237 6.75 -24.95 3.66
C LYS A 237 7.00 -23.65 2.92
N GLY A 238 5.92 -23.00 2.51
CA GLY A 238 5.96 -21.71 1.82
C GLY A 238 6.25 -21.81 0.33
N PRO A 239 6.51 -20.66 -0.32
CA PRO A 239 6.60 -20.59 -1.77
C PRO A 239 7.82 -21.34 -2.29
N ARG A 240 7.68 -21.89 -3.48
CA ARG A 240 8.71 -22.63 -4.18
C ARG A 240 9.71 -21.70 -4.88
N PHE A 241 9.33 -20.45 -5.11
CA PHE A 241 10.17 -19.38 -5.62
C PHE A 241 10.97 -18.73 -4.49
N ARG A 242 12.31 -18.77 -4.60
CA ARG A 242 13.22 -18.35 -3.53
C ARG A 242 13.10 -16.86 -3.18
N SER A 243 12.86 -15.98 -4.15
CA SER A 243 12.68 -14.53 -3.91
C SER A 243 11.48 -14.25 -3.01
N LEU A 244 10.42 -15.07 -3.12
CA LEU A 244 9.17 -14.90 -2.39
C LEU A 244 9.22 -15.49 -0.97
N LEU A 245 10.09 -16.48 -0.74
CA LEU A 245 10.29 -17.03 0.61
C LEU A 245 10.81 -15.96 1.58
N ALA A 246 11.63 -15.03 1.09
CA ALA A 246 12.16 -13.91 1.88
C ALA A 246 11.07 -12.96 2.40
N LEU A 247 9.92 -12.87 1.70
CA LEU A 247 8.78 -12.06 2.13
C LEU A 247 8.02 -12.70 3.31
N ARG A 248 8.29 -13.98 3.63
CA ARG A 248 7.65 -14.73 4.73
C ARG A 248 6.11 -14.66 4.70
N ARG A 249 5.53 -14.58 3.50
CA ARG A 249 4.11 -14.31 3.29
C ARG A 249 3.54 -15.19 2.19
N TRP A 250 2.55 -16.00 2.53
CA TRP A 250 1.83 -16.87 1.60
C TRP A 250 0.54 -17.38 2.26
N VAL A 251 -0.40 -17.84 1.43
CA VAL A 251 -1.57 -18.63 1.86
C VAL A 251 -1.25 -20.11 1.63
N SER A 252 -1.53 -20.98 2.60
CA SER A 252 -1.26 -22.41 2.46
C SER A 252 -2.55 -23.15 2.19
N MET A 253 -2.59 -23.93 1.11
CA MET A 253 -3.76 -24.69 0.70
C MET A 253 -3.39 -26.16 0.48
N THR A 254 -4.33 -27.06 0.75
CA THR A 254 -4.19 -28.44 0.34
C THR A 254 -4.38 -28.51 -1.17
N LEU A 255 -3.51 -29.24 -1.87
CA LEU A 255 -3.63 -29.44 -3.31
C LEU A 255 -4.99 -30.11 -3.61
N PRO A 256 -5.86 -29.47 -4.41
CA PRO A 256 -7.15 -30.05 -4.76
C PRO A 256 -6.98 -31.19 -5.78
N ASP A 257 -7.98 -32.06 -5.85
CA ASP A 257 -8.03 -33.13 -6.85
C ASP A 257 -8.13 -32.51 -8.27
N PRO A 258 -7.18 -32.81 -9.19
CA PRO A 258 -7.14 -32.22 -10.52
C PRO A 258 -8.39 -32.51 -11.37
N ASP A 259 -9.16 -33.56 -11.07
CA ASP A 259 -10.38 -33.91 -11.80
C ASP A 259 -11.61 -33.11 -11.32
N THR A 260 -11.47 -32.31 -10.26
CA THR A 260 -12.58 -31.55 -9.68
C THR A 260 -12.79 -30.21 -10.41
N LYS A 261 -14.00 -29.99 -10.93
CA LYS A 261 -14.37 -28.75 -11.66
C LYS A 261 -14.40 -27.49 -10.79
N ALA A 262 -14.66 -27.64 -9.50
CA ALA A 262 -14.67 -26.55 -8.51
C ALA A 262 -13.71 -26.94 -7.38
N PRO A 263 -12.40 -26.76 -7.59
CA PRO A 263 -11.37 -27.32 -6.70
C PRO A 263 -11.34 -26.68 -5.30
N LEU A 264 -11.85 -25.46 -5.14
CA LEU A 264 -11.87 -24.73 -3.86
C LEU A 264 -13.28 -24.59 -3.30
N THR A 265 -13.40 -24.61 -1.97
CA THR A 265 -14.65 -24.23 -1.28
C THR A 265 -14.82 -22.72 -1.24
N GLU A 266 -16.04 -22.23 -0.96
CA GLU A 266 -16.29 -20.79 -0.76
C GLU A 266 -15.41 -20.21 0.36
N ASP A 267 -15.26 -20.92 1.48
CA ASP A 267 -14.40 -20.49 2.59
C ASP A 267 -12.92 -20.35 2.18
N GLN A 268 -12.42 -21.26 1.33
CA GLN A 268 -11.04 -21.19 0.82
C GLN A 268 -10.84 -20.02 -0.15
N LEU A 269 -11.83 -19.76 -1.01
CA LEU A 269 -11.81 -18.59 -1.89
C LEU A 269 -11.81 -17.30 -1.06
N ASP A 270 -12.66 -17.22 -0.05
CA ASP A 270 -12.73 -16.07 0.86
C ASP A 270 -11.44 -15.90 1.65
N GLU A 271 -10.79 -16.97 2.10
CA GLU A 271 -9.47 -16.91 2.74
C GLU A 271 -8.42 -16.26 1.83
N ILE A 272 -8.35 -16.68 0.56
CA ILE A 272 -7.41 -16.14 -0.43
C ILE A 272 -7.69 -14.65 -0.67
N VAL A 273 -8.95 -14.28 -0.87
CA VAL A 273 -9.34 -12.89 -1.13
C VAL A 273 -9.04 -12.02 0.09
N MET A 274 -9.41 -12.46 1.30
CA MET A 274 -9.10 -11.73 2.53
C MET A 274 -7.59 -11.52 2.71
N ALA A 275 -6.78 -12.53 2.40
CA ALA A 275 -5.32 -12.41 2.45
C ALA A 275 -4.78 -11.40 1.41
N ALA A 276 -5.32 -11.43 0.19
CA ALA A 276 -4.98 -10.47 -0.87
C ALA A 276 -5.35 -9.03 -0.50
N GLU A 277 -6.58 -8.80 -0.05
CA GLU A 277 -7.05 -7.48 0.36
C GLU A 277 -6.26 -6.94 1.57
N LYS A 278 -6.00 -7.80 2.56
CA LYS A 278 -5.18 -7.44 3.73
C LYS A 278 -3.79 -7.02 3.29
N TYR A 279 -3.17 -7.78 2.38
CA TYR A 279 -1.84 -7.45 1.89
C TYR A 279 -1.82 -6.13 1.13
N GLN A 280 -2.80 -5.88 0.25
CA GLN A 280 -2.88 -4.60 -0.47
C GLN A 280 -3.11 -3.41 0.46
N CYS A 281 -3.96 -3.57 1.48
CA CYS A 281 -4.14 -2.57 2.55
C CYS A 281 -2.81 -2.25 3.23
N GLU A 282 -2.09 -3.29 3.67
CA GLU A 282 -0.78 -3.17 4.30
C GLU A 282 0.26 -2.48 3.41
N ILE A 283 0.30 -2.80 2.11
CA ILE A 283 1.17 -2.13 1.14
C ILE A 283 0.80 -0.65 1.03
N PHE A 284 -0.48 -0.33 0.91
CA PHE A 284 -0.94 1.06 0.84
C PHE A 284 -0.53 1.85 2.09
N GLN A 285 -0.72 1.26 3.28
CA GLN A 285 -0.31 1.87 4.53
C GLN A 285 1.19 2.15 4.54
N ARG A 286 2.04 1.20 4.15
CA ARG A 286 3.50 1.41 4.08
C ARG A 286 3.91 2.47 3.06
N LYS A 287 3.28 2.49 1.87
CA LYS A 287 3.46 3.53 0.84
C LYS A 287 3.20 4.94 1.36
N CYS A 288 2.37 5.08 2.39
CA CYS A 288 2.06 6.37 3.02
C CYS A 288 2.90 6.62 4.28
N ARG A 289 2.93 5.64 5.18
CA ARG A 289 3.52 5.72 6.52
C ARG A 289 5.04 5.85 6.48
N VAL A 290 5.73 5.01 5.71
CA VAL A 290 7.20 5.00 5.72
C VAL A 290 7.76 6.32 5.17
N PRO A 291 7.36 6.80 3.98
CA PRO A 291 7.80 8.11 3.51
C PRO A 291 7.46 9.25 4.47
N PHE A 292 6.28 9.24 5.09
CA PHE A 292 5.89 10.26 6.07
C PHE A 292 6.84 10.30 7.28
N LEU A 293 7.17 9.13 7.85
CA LEU A 293 8.07 9.05 9.00
C LEU A 293 9.48 9.53 8.63
N VAL A 294 9.96 9.14 7.45
CA VAL A 294 11.29 9.50 6.95
C VAL A 294 11.38 10.99 6.63
N GLU A 295 10.41 11.53 5.89
CA GLU A 295 10.26 12.96 5.60
C GLU A 295 10.24 13.78 6.89
N THR A 296 9.39 13.40 7.85
CA THR A 296 9.27 14.12 9.14
C THR A 296 10.62 14.20 9.85
N GLN A 297 11.38 13.10 9.88
CA GLN A 297 12.70 13.08 10.50
C GLN A 297 13.71 13.97 9.76
N PHE A 298 13.81 13.87 8.43
CA PHE A 298 14.73 14.69 7.65
C PHE A 298 14.39 16.19 7.73
N VAL A 299 13.12 16.56 7.56
CA VAL A 299 12.65 17.95 7.63
C VAL A 299 12.89 18.54 9.02
N SER A 300 12.65 17.77 10.09
CA SER A 300 12.94 18.21 11.47
C SER A 300 14.43 18.53 11.70
N GLN A 301 15.32 17.99 10.87
CA GLN A 301 16.78 18.17 10.92
C GLN A 301 17.29 19.15 9.86
N GLY A 302 16.39 19.91 9.24
CA GLY A 302 16.70 20.97 8.27
C GLY A 302 17.07 20.48 6.88
N PHE A 303 16.70 19.25 6.51
CA PHE A 303 16.81 18.78 5.13
C PHE A 303 15.56 19.15 4.34
N ASP A 304 15.75 19.53 3.07
CA ASP A 304 14.69 19.49 2.07
C ASP A 304 14.35 18.02 1.78
N TRP A 305 13.10 17.73 1.41
CA TRP A 305 12.63 16.39 1.03
C TRP A 305 12.01 16.44 -0.36
N LYS A 306 12.49 15.59 -1.27
CA LYS A 306 12.02 15.55 -2.66
C LYS A 306 11.79 14.12 -3.12
N GLU A 307 10.60 13.87 -3.66
CA GLU A 307 10.29 12.64 -4.39
C GLU A 307 11.01 12.67 -5.76
N VAL A 308 11.87 11.67 -6.02
CA VAL A 308 12.64 11.57 -7.28
C VAL A 308 12.14 10.44 -8.18
N ASP A 309 11.64 9.34 -7.60
CA ASP A 309 10.87 8.31 -8.31
C ASP A 309 9.69 7.88 -7.45
N LYS A 310 8.49 8.31 -7.83
CA LYS A 310 7.24 7.98 -7.13
C LYS A 310 6.90 6.49 -7.18
N ARG A 311 7.18 5.84 -8.31
CA ARG A 311 6.80 4.44 -8.54
C ARG A 311 7.63 3.53 -7.65
N LEU A 312 8.93 3.82 -7.55
CA LEU A 312 9.88 3.05 -6.74
C LEU A 312 10.05 3.60 -5.32
N LEU A 313 9.30 4.62 -4.91
CA LEU A 313 9.44 5.29 -3.60
C LEU A 313 10.88 5.71 -3.28
N MET A 314 11.51 6.37 -4.26
CA MET A 314 12.84 6.96 -4.12
C MET A 314 12.71 8.44 -3.80
N PHE A 315 13.50 8.87 -2.82
CA PHE A 315 13.51 10.24 -2.31
C PHE A 315 14.93 10.77 -2.17
N GLU A 316 15.09 12.07 -2.35
CA GLU A 316 16.32 12.80 -2.12
C GLU A 316 16.10 13.79 -0.97
N SER A 317 16.98 13.71 0.04
CA SER A 317 17.09 14.68 1.11
C SER A 317 18.32 15.53 0.92
N LEU A 318 18.17 16.86 0.88
CA LEU A 318 19.30 17.78 0.68
C LEU A 318 19.39 18.79 1.82
N ARG A 319 20.58 18.95 2.38
CA ARG A 319 20.87 20.04 3.32
C ARG A 319 22.09 20.83 2.86
N ARG A 320 21.97 22.16 2.81
CA ARG A 320 23.04 23.08 2.41
C ARG A 320 23.54 23.83 3.63
N ALA A 321 24.76 23.55 4.07
CA ALA A 321 25.42 24.33 5.11
C ALA A 321 26.10 25.58 4.53
N SER A 322 26.59 25.50 3.28
CA SER A 322 27.12 26.63 2.51
C SER A 322 27.05 26.36 1.01
N VAL A 323 27.47 27.31 0.18
CA VAL A 323 27.59 27.11 -1.29
C VAL A 323 28.52 25.94 -1.63
N ARG A 324 29.49 25.62 -0.76
CA ARG A 324 30.48 24.55 -0.97
C ARG A 324 30.16 23.25 -0.22
N LEU A 325 29.37 23.32 0.84
CA LEU A 325 29.05 22.18 1.70
C LEU A 325 27.56 21.83 1.55
N LYS A 326 27.32 20.72 0.85
CA LYS A 326 26.01 20.09 0.72
C LYS A 326 26.08 18.65 1.19
N THR A 327 25.04 18.21 1.89
CA THR A 327 24.82 16.81 2.25
C THR A 327 23.59 16.34 1.51
N SER A 328 23.75 15.32 0.67
CA SER A 328 22.68 14.67 -0.08
C SER A 328 22.53 13.23 0.39
N VAL A 329 21.29 12.83 0.67
CA VAL A 329 20.95 11.48 1.09
C VAL A 329 19.88 10.95 0.15
N LEU A 330 20.17 9.85 -0.54
CA LEU A 330 19.16 9.14 -1.33
C LEU A 330 18.53 8.06 -0.47
N SER A 331 17.20 8.00 -0.45
CA SER A 331 16.46 7.07 0.40
C SER A 331 15.45 6.29 -0.44
N HIS A 332 15.47 4.97 -0.28
CA HIS A 332 14.39 4.09 -0.72
C HIS A 332 13.49 3.74 0.47
N CYS A 333 12.20 4.07 0.37
CA CYS A 333 11.21 3.67 1.38
C CYS A 333 10.50 2.40 0.92
N SER A 334 10.89 1.25 1.47
CA SER A 334 10.34 -0.04 1.06
C SER A 334 8.84 -0.15 1.34
N ILE A 335 8.11 -0.73 0.38
CA ILE A 335 6.71 -1.13 0.57
C ILE A 335 6.58 -2.48 1.29
N PHE A 336 7.66 -3.26 1.33
CA PHE A 336 7.73 -4.55 2.00
C PHE A 336 8.12 -4.37 3.47
N ASP A 337 7.55 -5.21 4.32
CA ASP A 337 7.89 -5.30 5.74
C ASP A 337 9.30 -5.84 5.95
N GLN A 338 9.67 -6.88 5.19
CA GLN A 338 11.01 -7.47 5.22
C GLN A 338 11.97 -6.76 4.24
N VAL A 339 13.27 -6.93 4.46
CA VAL A 339 14.27 -6.54 3.46
C VAL A 339 14.19 -7.51 2.28
N HIS A 340 13.53 -7.06 1.22
CA HIS A 340 13.32 -7.83 0.00
C HIS A 340 14.48 -7.60 -0.98
N VAL A 341 15.28 -8.64 -1.23
CA VAL A 341 16.51 -8.54 -2.03
C VAL A 341 16.30 -7.87 -3.41
N PRO A 342 15.27 -8.23 -4.20
CA PRO A 342 15.00 -7.53 -5.47
C PRO A 342 14.80 -6.01 -5.31
N ALA A 343 14.16 -5.56 -4.23
CA ALA A 343 14.01 -4.13 -3.94
C ALA A 343 15.37 -3.46 -3.69
N VAL A 344 16.26 -4.13 -2.96
CA VAL A 344 17.60 -3.62 -2.70
C VAL A 344 18.42 -3.55 -3.98
N GLU A 345 18.33 -4.56 -4.85
CA GLU A 345 19.01 -4.61 -6.15
C GLU A 345 18.54 -3.49 -7.10
N ILE A 346 17.23 -3.22 -7.14
CA ILE A 346 16.66 -2.11 -7.91
C ILE A 346 17.17 -0.78 -7.38
N PHE A 347 17.22 -0.60 -6.06
CA PHE A 347 17.76 0.63 -5.50
C PHE A 347 19.24 0.82 -5.85
N ARG A 348 20.06 -0.23 -5.72
CA ARG A 348 21.46 -0.20 -6.14
C ARG A 348 21.62 0.14 -7.61
N LYS A 349 20.77 -0.43 -8.49
CA LYS A 349 20.74 -0.07 -9.91
C LYS A 349 20.46 1.42 -10.10
N TYR A 350 19.46 1.95 -9.40
CA TYR A 350 19.13 3.37 -9.42
C TYR A 350 20.30 4.25 -8.98
N LEU A 351 21.03 3.86 -7.92
CA LEU A 351 22.21 4.59 -7.42
C LEU A 351 23.35 4.64 -8.45
N ARG A 352 23.59 3.54 -9.18
CA ARG A 352 24.57 3.52 -10.27
C ARG A 352 24.22 4.47 -11.41
N ASP A 353 22.94 4.58 -11.75
CA ASP A 353 22.47 5.35 -12.90
C ASP A 353 22.36 6.85 -12.60
N THR A 354 22.07 7.24 -11.35
CA THR A 354 21.82 8.64 -10.95
C THR A 354 23.03 9.39 -10.39
N GLY A 355 24.13 8.68 -10.11
CA GLY A 355 25.36 9.25 -9.56
C GLY A 355 25.42 9.19 -8.03
N ARG A 356 26.56 9.61 -7.45
CA ARG A 356 26.84 9.44 -6.02
C ARG A 356 26.20 10.54 -5.17
N SER A 357 25.27 10.16 -4.30
CA SER A 357 24.92 10.91 -3.09
C SER A 357 26.04 10.79 -2.05
N ASN A 358 25.96 11.60 -0.99
CA ASN A 358 26.87 11.42 0.14
C ASN A 358 26.54 10.13 0.91
N TYR A 359 25.25 9.78 0.98
CA TYR A 359 24.75 8.59 1.66
C TYR A 359 23.56 7.99 0.91
N SER A 360 23.38 6.68 1.04
CA SER A 360 22.28 5.93 0.44
C SER A 360 21.63 5.06 1.50
N LEU A 361 20.33 5.24 1.71
CA LEU A 361 19.54 4.57 2.75
C LEU A 361 18.48 3.66 2.13
N PHE A 362 18.45 2.40 2.54
CA PHE A 362 17.32 1.50 2.30
C PHE A 362 16.54 1.34 3.61
N ILE A 363 15.28 1.77 3.61
CA ILE A 363 14.47 1.88 4.83
C ILE A 363 13.32 0.87 4.77
N TYR A 364 13.20 0.01 5.78
CA TYR A 364 12.14 -1.00 5.91
C TYR A 364 11.26 -0.79 7.17
N ASP A 365 10.09 -1.43 7.20
CA ASP A 365 9.02 -1.23 8.20
C ASP A 365 8.40 -2.58 8.61
N GLY A 366 9.22 -3.42 9.22
CA GLY A 366 8.91 -4.76 9.70
C GLY A 366 9.61 -5.08 11.01
N GLU A 367 9.91 -6.35 11.26
CA GLU A 367 10.67 -6.74 12.46
C GLU A 367 12.13 -6.30 12.35
N LEU A 368 12.68 -5.76 13.43
CA LEU A 368 14.09 -5.38 13.50
C LEU A 368 14.99 -6.59 13.20
N LEU A 369 15.78 -6.47 12.14
CA LEU A 369 16.75 -7.49 11.76
C LEU A 369 17.95 -7.48 12.71
N SER A 370 18.48 -8.67 12.99
CA SER A 370 19.74 -8.81 13.70
C SER A 370 20.93 -8.33 12.85
N PRO A 371 22.07 -7.94 13.46
CA PRO A 371 23.26 -7.56 12.72
C PRO A 371 23.75 -8.65 11.74
N VAL A 372 23.57 -9.93 12.09
CA VAL A 372 23.95 -11.07 11.23
C VAL A 372 23.10 -11.12 9.97
N GLU A 373 21.79 -10.89 10.09
CA GLU A 373 20.87 -10.85 8.93
C GLU A 373 21.21 -9.67 8.00
N ILE A 374 21.53 -8.51 8.57
CA ILE A 374 21.97 -7.35 7.79
C ILE A 374 23.31 -7.63 7.10
N GLU A 375 24.28 -8.23 7.81
CA GLU A 375 25.57 -8.61 7.23
C GLU A 375 25.38 -9.57 6.06
N ASP A 376 24.51 -10.58 6.18
CA ASP A 376 24.25 -11.53 5.09
C ASP A 376 23.63 -10.86 3.85
N ILE A 377 22.82 -9.81 4.03
CA ILE A 377 22.23 -9.02 2.93
C ILE A 377 23.30 -8.13 2.26
N VAL A 378 24.29 -7.66 3.02
CA VAL A 378 25.34 -6.73 2.56
C VAL A 378 26.63 -7.44 2.13
N ARG A 379 26.77 -8.76 2.40
CA ARG A 379 28.04 -9.51 2.45
C ARG A 379 28.94 -9.53 1.21
N ASN A 380 28.55 -8.93 0.09
CA ASN A 380 29.28 -9.07 -1.18
C ASN A 380 29.47 -7.74 -1.95
N GLU A 381 29.47 -6.59 -1.26
CA GLU A 381 29.20 -5.32 -1.95
C GLU A 381 30.26 -4.22 -1.80
N THR A 382 30.32 -3.39 -2.84
CA THR A 382 31.31 -2.31 -3.03
C THR A 382 30.70 -0.90 -2.88
N GLU A 383 29.37 -0.80 -2.82
CA GLU A 383 28.65 0.47 -2.65
C GLU A 383 28.25 0.65 -1.17
N GLU A 384 28.50 1.83 -0.61
CA GLU A 384 28.08 2.19 0.75
C GLU A 384 26.55 2.38 0.81
N LEU A 385 25.82 1.26 0.93
CA LEU A 385 24.39 1.22 1.18
C LEU A 385 24.13 0.95 2.66
N ILE A 386 23.39 1.85 3.31
CA ILE A 386 22.97 1.68 4.70
C ILE A 386 21.55 1.11 4.70
N ILE A 387 21.39 -0.12 5.19
CA ILE A 387 20.08 -0.73 5.41
C ILE A 387 19.70 -0.48 6.87
N LEU A 388 18.55 0.15 7.10
CA LEU A 388 18.09 0.42 8.46
C LEU A 388 16.57 0.34 8.58
N HIS A 389 16.12 0.08 9.80
CA HIS A 389 14.72 0.18 10.15
C HIS A 389 14.34 1.66 10.33
N HIS A 390 13.08 2.00 10.03
CA HIS A 390 12.61 3.39 10.15
C HIS A 390 12.80 3.99 11.56
N GLN A 391 12.84 3.17 12.61
CA GLN A 391 13.06 3.60 14.00
C GLN A 391 14.50 4.04 14.28
N GLU A 392 15.46 3.54 13.51
CA GLU A 392 16.89 3.82 13.69
C GLU A 392 17.31 5.13 13.01
N LEU A 393 16.43 5.70 12.17
CA LEU A 393 16.71 6.86 11.33
C LEU A 393 17.09 8.10 12.14
N ALA A 394 16.37 8.38 13.23
CA ALA A 394 16.65 9.55 14.07
C ALA A 394 18.09 9.49 14.63
N THR A 395 18.48 8.32 15.15
CA THR A 395 19.82 8.07 15.67
C THR A 395 20.87 8.23 14.57
N LEU A 396 20.65 7.66 13.39
CA LEU A 396 21.56 7.75 12.25
C LEU A 396 21.77 9.21 11.80
N ILE A 397 20.68 9.98 11.65
CA ILE A 397 20.77 11.38 11.23
C ILE A 397 21.54 12.20 12.25
N SER A 398 21.27 11.99 13.54
CA SER A 398 21.92 12.73 14.62
C SER A 398 23.41 12.40 14.79
N SER A 399 23.86 11.19 14.45
CA SER A 399 25.25 10.76 14.64
C SER A 399 26.11 11.05 13.41
N ASN A 400 25.60 10.75 12.22
CA ASN A 400 26.40 10.73 10.98
C ASN A 400 26.20 11.97 10.10
N PHE A 401 25.11 12.72 10.28
CA PHE A 401 24.84 13.94 9.52
C PHE A 401 24.98 15.19 10.42
N THR A 402 25.90 15.19 11.37
CA THR A 402 26.15 16.33 12.25
C THR A 402 26.73 17.55 11.53
N VAL A 403 26.48 18.72 12.11
CA VAL A 403 26.76 20.05 11.56
C VAL A 403 28.27 20.32 11.56
N LEU A 404 28.91 20.25 10.40
CA LEU A 404 30.21 20.91 10.18
C LEU A 404 29.98 22.43 10.19
N GLY A 405 29.96 23.05 11.36
CA GLY A 405 29.71 24.50 11.47
C GLY A 405 29.57 25.13 12.85
N ALA A 406 29.78 24.39 13.95
CA ALA A 406 29.86 24.98 15.29
C ALA A 406 31.31 24.88 15.81
N ALA A 407 32.18 25.76 15.30
CA ALA A 407 33.47 26.09 15.89
C ALA A 407 33.66 27.61 15.82
#